data_AF-A0A2W5YX52-F1
#
_entry.id   AF-A0A2W5YX52-F1
#
_cell.length_a   1.000
_cell.length_b   1.000
_cell.length_c   1.000
_cell.angle_alpha   90.00
_cell.angle_beta   90.00
_cell.angle_gamma   90.00
#
_symmetry.space_group_name_H-M   'P 1'
#
loop_
_entity.id
_entity.type
_entity.pdbx_description
1 polymer ?
#
loop_
_entity_poly.entity_id
_entity_poly.type
_entity_poly.pdbx_seq_one_letter_code
_entity_poly.pdbx_strand_id
1 'polypeptide(L)'
;MIQSTYLVLSQYREVPAYNDLVGQRYHFPKKYFNLMILPDAQFIYYEPAKRGKGEYFGYGEIGKVTPDPGDPDQFFAEIVSYRQFKFAVAGTDADGKPREFGPSFNPQNAARKIDTETFDAICKEGGINLSDLGVESENPESDEVIADPFDPSKIKVDREQQSVFQVLRKIELGEIILNPDFQRNLVWDPVRRSRLIESMLLRIPIPALYFDGIDSNKWAVIDGLQRLSTLQDFVTKKQFKLTGLEYLVSAEAKTFDELSRGMQRALEETAVSLFIIRPDTPPEVKFTIFYRINTGGLVLTAQEIRHALFQGVATKLLQELAGSKEFLTATDYGVSDTRMDARECVLRYLAFNIHRYTEYAKPDLNSFLSSTMKEMNAMADSHIVGLVVSFTEAMTRAREVLGRFAFRKFNPYSQRRGPVNKALFESWSNVLQGYDLERLKERKHLIIKGFGEALETNAEYARSLSAGTGGLRAVKQRFEEANRIVADAIA
;
A
#
# COMPACT_ATOMS: atom_id res chain seq x y z
N MET A 1 11.49 -21.04 0.39
CA MET A 1 11.53 -19.68 0.96
C MET A 1 12.88 -19.08 0.64
N ILE A 2 12.94 -18.19 -0.35
CA ILE A 2 14.16 -17.39 -0.60
C ILE A 2 14.03 -16.22 0.38
N GLN A 3 14.91 -16.17 1.37
CA GLN A 3 14.92 -15.10 2.37
C GLN A 3 15.51 -13.86 1.69
N SER A 4 14.70 -12.81 1.51
CA SER A 4 15.16 -11.53 0.97
C SER A 4 16.36 -11.03 1.77
N THR A 5 17.45 -10.68 1.10
CA THR A 5 18.66 -10.21 1.78
C THR A 5 18.72 -8.70 1.77
N TYR A 6 18.78 -8.11 2.96
CA TYR A 6 18.86 -6.67 3.18
C TYR A 6 20.29 -6.25 3.49
N LEU A 7 20.73 -5.17 2.85
CA LEU A 7 22.08 -4.64 2.95
C LEU A 7 22.09 -3.18 3.40
N VAL A 8 23.22 -2.76 3.98
CA VAL A 8 23.56 -1.36 4.18
C VAL A 8 24.80 -1.04 3.36
N LEU A 9 24.70 0.01 2.54
CA LEU A 9 25.81 0.51 1.72
C LEU A 9 26.29 1.84 2.27
N SER A 10 27.57 1.90 2.66
CA SER A 10 28.20 3.13 3.12
C SER A 10 28.56 4.01 1.92
N GLN A 11 28.09 5.26 1.92
CA GLN A 11 28.29 6.20 0.82
C GLN A 11 28.36 7.65 1.34
N TYR A 12 29.35 8.42 0.89
CA TYR A 12 29.45 9.86 1.15
C TYR A 12 28.77 10.64 0.01
N ARG A 13 28.00 11.69 0.35
CA ARG A 13 27.23 12.53 -0.58
C ARG A 13 28.08 13.62 -1.26
N GLU A 14 29.10 14.15 -0.57
CA GLU A 14 29.88 15.32 -1.06
C GLU A 14 31.26 14.98 -1.65
N VAL A 15 31.94 13.92 -1.19
CA VAL A 15 33.22 13.46 -1.74
C VAL A 15 33.26 11.93 -1.64
N PRO A 16 32.83 11.20 -2.69
CA PRO A 16 32.88 9.74 -2.65
C PRO A 16 34.34 9.26 -2.70
N ALA A 17 34.68 8.25 -1.90
CA ALA A 17 36.01 7.63 -1.90
C ALA A 17 36.28 6.82 -3.19
N TYR A 18 35.24 6.62 -4.00
CA TYR A 18 35.19 5.84 -5.23
C TYR A 18 34.37 6.57 -6.31
N ASN A 19 34.35 6.05 -7.55
CA ASN A 19 33.57 6.59 -8.67
C ASN A 19 32.06 6.24 -8.57
N ASP A 20 31.48 6.51 -7.40
CA ASP A 20 30.07 6.26 -7.10
C ASP A 20 29.18 7.34 -7.70
N LEU A 21 28.00 6.93 -8.15
CA LEU A 21 26.92 7.83 -8.54
C LEU A 21 25.70 7.44 -7.71
N VAL A 22 25.37 8.25 -6.69
CA VAL A 22 24.27 7.98 -5.76
C VAL A 22 22.98 7.66 -6.54
N GLY A 23 22.38 6.50 -6.25
CA GLY A 23 21.15 6.06 -6.88
C GLY A 23 21.29 5.51 -8.31
N GLN A 24 22.50 5.43 -8.85
CA GLN A 24 22.76 4.90 -10.20
C GLN A 24 23.79 3.77 -10.19
N ARG A 25 24.91 3.94 -9.45
CA ARG A 25 26.01 3.00 -9.45
C ARG A 25 26.80 3.05 -8.14
N TYR A 26 27.11 1.87 -7.61
CA TYR A 26 27.94 1.71 -6.41
C TYR A 26 29.21 0.93 -6.75
N HIS A 27 30.37 1.50 -6.47
CA HIS A 27 31.67 0.91 -6.73
C HIS A 27 32.22 0.26 -5.46
N PHE A 28 32.67 -0.99 -5.57
CA PHE A 28 33.05 -1.78 -4.39
C PHE A 28 34.14 -2.81 -4.69
N PRO A 29 35.00 -3.14 -3.69
CA PRO A 29 36.05 -4.14 -3.85
C PRO A 29 35.50 -5.56 -3.86
N LYS A 30 36.21 -6.47 -4.56
CA LYS A 30 35.89 -7.89 -4.75
C LYS A 30 35.44 -8.63 -3.48
N LYS A 31 35.93 -8.25 -2.30
CA LYS A 31 35.52 -8.85 -1.02
C LYS A 31 34.02 -8.77 -0.74
N TYR A 32 33.28 -7.82 -1.31
CA TYR A 32 31.82 -7.70 -1.15
C TYR A 32 31.02 -8.32 -2.31
N PHE A 33 31.69 -8.89 -3.31
CA PHE A 33 31.04 -9.46 -4.51
C PHE A 33 29.90 -10.42 -4.15
N ASN A 34 30.15 -11.34 -3.23
CA ASN A 34 29.16 -12.34 -2.80
C ASN A 34 27.92 -11.73 -2.10
N LEU A 35 28.00 -10.51 -1.57
CA LEU A 35 26.84 -9.79 -1.03
C LEU A 35 26.04 -9.12 -2.14
N MET A 36 26.71 -8.59 -3.16
CA MET A 36 26.10 -7.81 -4.23
C MET A 36 25.45 -8.67 -5.32
N ILE A 37 25.80 -9.96 -5.42
CA ILE A 37 25.16 -10.90 -6.36
C ILE A 37 24.02 -11.70 -5.74
N LEU A 38 23.60 -11.37 -4.52
CA LEU A 38 22.47 -12.05 -3.89
C LEU A 38 21.17 -11.73 -4.67
N PRO A 39 20.31 -12.74 -4.93
CA PRO A 39 19.05 -12.51 -5.63
C PRO A 39 18.17 -11.49 -4.88
N ASP A 40 17.63 -10.53 -5.61
CA ASP A 40 16.72 -9.49 -5.10
C ASP A 40 17.26 -8.73 -3.88
N ALA A 41 18.58 -8.52 -3.83
CA ALA A 41 19.23 -7.80 -2.74
C ALA A 41 18.74 -6.35 -2.68
N GLN A 42 18.09 -6.00 -1.58
CA GLN A 42 17.66 -4.64 -1.29
C GLN A 42 18.67 -3.98 -0.35
N PHE A 43 18.80 -2.67 -0.43
CA PHE A 43 19.73 -1.95 0.41
C PHE A 43 19.21 -0.58 0.86
N ILE A 44 19.79 -0.09 1.95
CA ILE A 44 19.71 1.29 2.39
C ILE A 44 21.08 1.94 2.37
N TYR A 45 21.16 3.19 1.93
CA TYR A 45 22.39 3.96 2.02
C TYR A 45 22.59 4.52 3.42
N TYR A 46 23.83 4.49 3.88
CA TYR A 46 24.29 5.08 5.13
C TYR A 46 25.47 6.02 4.86
N GLU A 47 25.38 7.27 5.30
CA GLU A 47 26.49 8.21 5.28
C GLU A 47 27.19 8.25 6.64
N PRO A 48 28.47 7.87 6.73
CA PRO A 48 29.24 8.01 7.97
C PRO A 48 29.56 9.49 8.24
N ALA A 49 29.40 9.96 9.48
CA ALA A 49 29.82 11.32 9.85
C ALA A 49 31.34 11.40 10.11
N LYS A 50 32.01 12.48 9.65
CA LYS A 50 33.43 12.75 9.97
C LYS A 50 33.67 13.08 11.45
N ARG A 51 32.70 13.70 12.11
CA ARG A 51 32.57 13.89 13.57
C ARG A 51 31.08 13.91 13.92
N GLY A 52 30.58 12.89 14.62
CA GLY A 52 29.17 12.75 14.96
C GLY A 52 28.62 11.35 14.66
N LYS A 53 27.30 11.21 14.67
CA LYS A 53 26.57 9.96 14.37
C LYS A 53 26.08 10.04 12.92
N GLY A 54 26.37 9.01 12.10
CA GLY A 54 25.99 8.99 10.69
C GLY A 54 24.48 8.86 10.46
N GLU A 55 24.05 8.88 9.21
CA GLU A 55 22.63 8.96 8.82
C GLU A 55 22.30 8.11 7.59
N TYR A 56 21.12 7.49 7.58
CA TYR A 56 20.58 6.80 6.41
C TYR A 56 19.77 7.75 5.54
N PHE A 57 19.89 7.62 4.22
CA PHE A 57 19.35 8.64 3.32
C PHE A 57 18.66 8.11 2.05
N GLY A 58 18.61 6.80 1.83
CA GLY A 58 17.94 6.27 0.66
C GLY A 58 17.79 4.75 0.68
N TYR A 59 16.83 4.28 -0.09
CA TYR A 59 16.54 2.87 -0.37
C TYR A 59 16.89 2.57 -1.83
N GLY A 60 17.30 1.33 -2.13
CA GLY A 60 17.39 0.84 -3.50
C GLY A 60 17.54 -0.68 -3.56
N GLU A 61 17.70 -1.17 -4.77
CA GLU A 61 17.89 -2.57 -5.10
C GLU A 61 19.20 -2.73 -5.89
N ILE A 62 19.91 -3.83 -5.67
CA ILE A 62 21.10 -4.15 -6.44
C ILE A 62 20.69 -4.73 -7.79
N GLY A 63 21.08 -4.06 -8.86
CA GLY A 63 20.91 -4.49 -10.24
C GLY A 63 22.10 -5.34 -10.72
N LYS A 64 22.53 -5.11 -11.96
CA LYS A 64 23.64 -5.86 -12.55
C LYS A 64 24.97 -5.50 -11.89
N VAL A 65 25.78 -6.52 -11.58
CA VAL A 65 27.17 -6.35 -11.13
C VAL A 65 28.13 -6.59 -12.31
N THR A 66 29.07 -5.66 -12.53
CA THR A 66 30.08 -5.74 -13.60
C THR A 66 31.48 -5.45 -13.04
N PRO A 67 32.55 -6.10 -13.53
CA PRO A 67 33.92 -5.76 -13.14
C PRO A 67 34.30 -4.35 -13.59
N ASP A 68 35.17 -3.68 -12.83
CA ASP A 68 35.78 -2.41 -13.25
C ASP A 68 36.82 -2.68 -14.36
N PRO A 69 36.69 -2.11 -15.57
CA PRO A 69 37.69 -2.25 -16.63
C PRO A 69 39.09 -1.73 -16.25
N GLY A 70 39.19 -0.83 -15.26
CA GLY A 70 40.43 -0.22 -14.81
C GLY A 70 41.12 -0.93 -13.63
N ASP A 71 40.41 -1.79 -12.89
CA ASP A 71 40.95 -2.50 -11.73
C ASP A 71 40.26 -3.89 -11.57
N PRO A 72 41.00 -5.01 -11.75
CA PRO A 72 40.43 -6.36 -11.70
C PRO A 72 39.94 -6.79 -10.31
N ASP A 73 40.28 -6.06 -9.25
CA ASP A 73 39.81 -6.33 -7.89
C ASP A 73 38.66 -5.40 -7.46
N GLN A 74 38.10 -4.63 -8.39
CA GLN A 74 36.96 -3.74 -8.17
C GLN A 74 35.78 -4.06 -9.09
N PHE A 75 34.58 -3.73 -8.63
CA PHE A 75 33.32 -4.00 -9.30
C PHE A 75 32.37 -2.82 -9.17
N PHE A 76 31.46 -2.70 -10.13
CA PHE A 76 30.32 -1.80 -10.10
C PHE A 76 29.03 -2.60 -9.91
N ALA A 77 28.20 -2.20 -8.98
CA ALA A 77 26.80 -2.60 -8.87
C ALA A 77 25.93 -1.48 -9.46
N GLU A 78 25.08 -1.82 -10.42
CA GLU A 78 23.99 -0.94 -10.84
C GLU A 78 22.98 -0.80 -9.69
N ILE A 79 22.47 0.40 -9.49
CA ILE A 79 21.47 0.69 -8.47
C ILE A 79 20.12 0.88 -9.16
N VAL A 80 19.15 0.05 -8.76
CA VAL A 80 17.80 0.07 -9.30
C VAL A 80 16.80 0.43 -8.21
N SER A 81 15.60 0.86 -8.62
CA SER A 81 14.51 1.22 -7.72
C SER A 81 14.87 2.24 -6.63
N TYR A 82 15.88 3.10 -6.88
CA TYR A 82 16.37 4.06 -5.90
C TYR A 82 15.27 5.05 -5.49
N ARG A 83 15.06 5.17 -4.18
CA ARG A 83 14.18 6.18 -3.57
C ARG A 83 14.96 6.89 -2.47
N GLN A 84 15.12 8.20 -2.63
CA GLN A 84 15.69 9.02 -1.57
C GLN A 84 14.70 9.10 -0.40
N PHE A 85 15.23 9.07 0.82
CA PHE A 85 14.40 9.26 2.01
C PHE A 85 13.88 10.70 2.08
N LYS A 86 12.61 10.85 2.47
CA LYS A 86 12.00 12.16 2.71
C LYS A 86 12.64 12.86 3.91
N PHE A 87 13.09 12.07 4.87
CA PHE A 87 13.77 12.51 6.08
C PHE A 87 15.03 11.67 6.28
N ALA A 88 16.16 12.30 6.57
CA ALA A 88 17.35 11.57 6.97
C ALA A 88 17.10 10.85 8.30
N VAL A 89 17.48 9.58 8.38
CA VAL A 89 17.26 8.74 9.56
C VAL A 89 18.57 8.62 10.33
N ALA A 90 18.58 8.92 11.62
CA ALA A 90 19.79 8.85 12.42
C ALA A 90 20.31 7.40 12.54
N GLY A 91 21.64 7.22 12.46
CA GLY A 91 22.33 5.94 12.63
C GLY A 91 22.24 5.34 14.04
N THR A 92 21.75 6.12 15.01
CA THR A 92 21.53 5.68 16.38
C THR A 92 20.06 5.77 16.80
N ASP A 93 19.69 4.97 17.77
CA ASP A 93 18.41 5.09 18.47
C ASP A 93 18.39 6.30 19.44
N ALA A 94 17.27 6.47 20.14
CA ALA A 94 17.05 7.55 21.11
C ALA A 94 18.02 7.50 22.32
N ASP A 95 18.53 6.32 22.66
CA ASP A 95 19.52 6.10 23.72
C ASP A 95 20.96 6.29 23.21
N GLY A 96 21.12 6.56 21.91
CA GLY A 96 22.40 6.79 21.27
C GLY A 96 23.18 5.53 20.92
N LYS A 97 22.56 4.34 20.98
CA LYS A 97 23.15 3.08 20.52
C LYS A 97 23.00 2.95 18.99
N PRO A 98 23.94 2.29 18.30
CA PRO A 98 23.79 2.00 16.87
C PRO A 98 22.51 1.20 16.60
N ARG A 99 21.75 1.59 15.57
CA ARG A 99 20.54 0.86 15.17
C ARG A 99 20.84 -0.50 14.58
N GLU A 100 22.01 -0.67 14.02
CA GLU A 100 22.50 -1.95 13.50
C GLU A 100 23.17 -2.75 14.62
N PHE A 101 22.77 -4.01 14.76
CA PHE A 101 23.32 -4.92 15.76
C PHE A 101 23.45 -6.34 15.21
N GLY A 102 24.40 -7.12 15.75
CA GLY A 102 24.57 -8.53 15.39
C GLY A 102 26.03 -8.97 15.28
N PRO A 103 26.28 -10.29 15.20
CA PRO A 103 27.63 -10.86 15.22
C PRO A 103 28.49 -10.48 14.00
N SER A 104 27.86 -10.02 12.91
CA SER A 104 28.53 -9.61 11.67
C SER A 104 28.56 -8.09 11.47
N PHE A 105 28.09 -7.31 12.46
CA PHE A 105 28.05 -5.86 12.38
C PHE A 105 29.46 -5.27 12.57
N ASN A 106 29.96 -4.61 11.53
CA ASN A 106 31.16 -3.78 11.61
C ASN A 106 30.88 -2.46 10.88
N PRO A 107 30.85 -1.32 11.57
CA PRO A 107 30.51 -0.02 10.98
C PRO A 107 31.57 0.48 9.97
N GLN A 108 32.77 -0.12 9.95
CA GLN A 108 33.81 0.21 8.99
C GLN A 108 33.62 -0.52 7.64
N ASN A 109 32.70 -1.49 7.56
CA ASN A 109 32.42 -2.20 6.32
C ASN A 109 31.59 -1.33 5.37
N ALA A 110 32.04 -1.26 4.11
CA ALA A 110 31.36 -0.50 3.06
C ALA A 110 30.02 -1.14 2.66
N ALA A 111 29.94 -2.47 2.67
CA ALA A 111 28.68 -3.21 2.50
C ALA A 111 28.54 -4.24 3.63
N ARG A 112 27.36 -4.29 4.24
CA ARG A 112 27.07 -5.21 5.37
C ARG A 112 25.60 -5.62 5.38
N LYS A 113 25.31 -6.78 5.97
CA LYS A 113 23.93 -7.25 6.13
C LYS A 113 23.25 -6.55 7.30
N ILE A 114 21.95 -6.38 7.18
CA ILE A 114 21.07 -5.88 8.24
C ILE A 114 19.88 -6.84 8.35
N ASP A 115 19.34 -6.98 9.56
CA ASP A 115 18.13 -7.76 9.77
C ASP A 115 16.89 -7.04 9.22
N THR A 116 15.85 -7.81 8.94
CA THR A 116 14.61 -7.33 8.31
C THR A 116 13.90 -6.30 9.19
N GLU A 117 13.82 -6.51 10.50
CA GLU A 117 13.09 -5.60 11.39
C GLU A 117 13.73 -4.21 11.41
N THR A 118 15.06 -4.16 11.51
CA THR A 118 15.81 -2.90 11.49
C THR A 118 15.75 -2.23 10.11
N PHE A 119 15.86 -3.00 9.02
CA PHE A 119 15.73 -2.47 7.65
C PHE A 119 14.37 -1.80 7.41
N ASP A 120 13.29 -2.49 7.80
CA ASP A 120 11.92 -2.01 7.64
C ASP A 120 11.67 -0.76 8.49
N ALA A 121 12.18 -0.74 9.73
CA ALA A 121 12.09 0.40 10.62
C ALA A 121 12.78 1.65 10.04
N ILE A 122 14.00 1.49 9.50
CA ILE A 122 14.75 2.59 8.88
C ILE A 122 14.03 3.09 7.63
N CYS A 123 13.57 2.20 6.75
CA CYS A 123 12.82 2.60 5.55
C CYS A 123 11.56 3.38 5.93
N LYS A 124 10.78 2.88 6.90
CA LYS A 124 9.55 3.53 7.36
C LYS A 124 9.81 4.91 7.95
N GLU A 125 10.85 5.07 8.77
CA GLU A 125 11.28 6.36 9.34
C GLU A 125 11.76 7.32 8.24
N GLY A 126 12.44 6.79 7.21
CA GLY A 126 12.83 7.52 6.01
C GLY A 126 11.68 7.89 5.07
N GLY A 127 10.45 7.50 5.41
CA GLY A 127 9.25 7.76 4.60
C GLY A 127 9.06 6.81 3.43
N ILE A 128 9.77 5.67 3.42
CA ILE A 128 9.59 4.57 2.47
C ILE A 128 8.81 3.46 3.17
N ASN A 129 7.56 3.27 2.76
CA ASN A 129 6.77 2.16 3.22
C ASN A 129 6.97 0.99 2.25
N LEU A 130 7.69 -0.05 2.68
CA LEU A 130 8.04 -1.19 1.83
C LEU A 130 6.79 -1.98 1.38
N SER A 131 5.66 -1.87 2.09
CA SER A 131 4.37 -2.40 1.65
C SER A 131 3.82 -1.74 0.38
N ASP A 132 4.31 -0.55 0.04
CA ASP A 132 3.90 0.24 -1.12
C ASP A 132 4.85 0.01 -2.32
N LEU A 133 5.77 -0.96 -2.20
CA LEU A 133 6.66 -1.39 -3.28
C LEU A 133 6.07 -2.62 -3.96
N GLY A 134 5.41 -2.39 -5.08
CA GLY A 134 4.92 -3.46 -5.96
C GLY A 134 4.00 -2.91 -7.06
N VAL A 135 3.20 -1.92 -6.67
CA VAL A 135 2.30 -1.20 -7.57
C VAL A 135 2.69 0.27 -7.64
N GLU A 136 2.68 0.83 -8.85
CA GLU A 136 2.88 2.26 -9.08
C GLU A 136 1.77 3.05 -8.38
N SER A 137 2.14 3.94 -7.45
CA SER A 137 1.18 4.84 -6.80
C SER A 137 0.68 5.87 -7.82
N GLU A 138 -0.62 5.89 -8.08
CA GLU A 138 -1.26 6.96 -8.85
C GLU A 138 -1.13 8.27 -8.06
N ASN A 139 -0.74 9.37 -8.70
CA ASN A 139 -0.53 10.64 -8.02
C ASN A 139 -1.87 11.20 -7.52
N PRO A 140 -2.12 11.29 -6.20
CA PRO A 140 -3.41 11.75 -5.67
C PRO A 140 -3.67 13.25 -5.93
N GLU A 141 -2.65 14.03 -6.34
CA GLU A 141 -2.78 15.45 -6.67
C GLU A 141 -3.41 15.72 -8.04
N SER A 142 -3.63 14.71 -8.89
CA SER A 142 -4.38 14.89 -10.13
C SER A 142 -5.88 14.78 -9.86
N ASP A 143 -6.47 15.83 -9.30
CA ASP A 143 -7.89 16.19 -9.34
C ASP A 143 -8.87 15.03 -9.63
N GLU A 144 -8.96 14.06 -8.73
CA GLU A 144 -10.22 13.30 -8.58
C GLU A 144 -11.22 14.21 -7.86
N VAL A 145 -11.64 15.27 -8.56
CA VAL A 145 -12.85 15.99 -8.20
C VAL A 145 -13.94 14.93 -8.26
N ILE A 146 -14.51 14.58 -7.11
CA ILE A 146 -15.75 13.80 -7.04
C ILE A 146 -16.72 14.46 -8.02
N ALA A 147 -16.92 13.83 -9.18
CA ALA A 147 -17.40 14.53 -10.38
C ALA A 147 -18.88 14.91 -10.31
N ASP A 148 -19.57 14.51 -9.25
CA ASP A 148 -20.91 14.99 -8.90
C ASP A 148 -20.91 15.36 -7.41
N PRO A 149 -21.25 16.62 -7.04
CA PRO A 149 -21.62 16.92 -5.67
C PRO A 149 -22.81 16.01 -5.30
N PHE A 150 -22.60 15.08 -4.37
CA PHE A 150 -23.72 14.32 -3.82
C PHE A 150 -24.68 15.31 -3.12
N ASP A 151 -25.96 15.00 -3.14
CA ASP A 151 -26.96 15.80 -2.45
C ASP A 151 -26.65 15.83 -0.94
N PRO A 152 -26.29 16.99 -0.36
CA PRO A 152 -25.91 17.08 1.05
C PRO A 152 -27.04 16.65 2.00
N SER A 153 -28.30 16.69 1.56
CA SER A 153 -29.45 16.24 2.35
C SER A 153 -29.43 14.73 2.63
N LYS A 154 -28.64 13.96 1.86
CA LYS A 154 -28.46 12.52 2.05
C LYS A 154 -27.41 12.17 3.10
N ILE A 155 -26.63 13.15 3.60
CA ILE A 155 -25.74 12.92 4.74
C ILE A 155 -26.60 12.81 5.99
N LYS A 156 -26.70 11.60 6.54
CA LYS A 156 -27.37 11.35 7.81
C LYS A 156 -26.36 10.81 8.80
N VAL A 157 -25.88 11.71 9.66
CA VAL A 157 -24.91 11.38 10.71
C VAL A 157 -25.49 11.76 12.06
N ASP A 158 -25.69 10.77 12.91
CA ASP A 158 -26.08 10.97 14.30
C ASP A 158 -24.86 11.33 15.14
N ARG A 159 -25.06 12.26 16.07
CA ARG A 159 -24.03 12.71 17.01
C ARG A 159 -24.45 12.23 18.38
N GLU A 160 -23.64 11.37 18.97
CA GLU A 160 -23.86 10.84 20.30
C GLU A 160 -22.66 11.14 21.20
N GLN A 161 -22.92 11.15 22.49
CA GLN A 161 -21.89 11.21 23.51
C GLN A 161 -22.15 10.07 24.49
N GLN A 162 -21.19 9.15 24.58
CA GLN A 162 -21.28 7.99 25.47
C GLN A 162 -20.04 7.93 26.34
N SER A 163 -20.14 7.31 27.50
CA SER A 163 -18.96 7.06 28.34
C SER A 163 -18.10 5.94 27.77
N VAL A 164 -16.81 5.94 28.10
CA VAL A 164 -15.90 4.83 27.75
C VAL A 164 -16.49 3.50 28.20
N PHE A 165 -17.08 3.44 29.41
CA PHE A 165 -17.73 2.23 29.91
C PHE A 165 -18.85 1.73 28.96
N GLN A 166 -19.72 2.62 28.48
CA GLN A 166 -20.81 2.25 27.57
C GLN A 166 -20.27 1.74 26.24
N VAL A 167 -19.28 2.42 25.66
CA VAL A 167 -18.67 2.02 24.39
C VAL A 167 -17.98 0.66 24.51
N LEU A 168 -17.20 0.45 25.57
CA LEU A 168 -16.56 -0.85 25.83
C LEU A 168 -17.58 -1.96 26.04
N ARG A 169 -18.69 -1.67 26.73
CA ARG A 169 -19.77 -2.64 26.90
C ARG A 169 -20.39 -3.05 25.57
N LYS A 170 -20.62 -2.09 24.66
CA LYS A 170 -21.12 -2.38 23.30
C LYS A 170 -20.14 -3.24 22.51
N ILE A 171 -18.83 -3.03 22.67
CA ILE A 171 -17.80 -3.88 22.05
C ILE A 171 -17.86 -5.31 22.61
N GLU A 172 -17.95 -5.47 23.94
CA GLU A 172 -18.05 -6.79 24.59
C GLU A 172 -19.29 -7.57 24.13
N LEU A 173 -20.41 -6.88 23.92
CA LEU A 173 -21.66 -7.46 23.44
C LEU A 173 -21.67 -7.73 21.94
N GLY A 174 -20.60 -7.36 21.20
CA GLY A 174 -20.54 -7.51 19.75
C GLY A 174 -21.46 -6.55 18.98
N GLU A 175 -21.92 -5.48 19.62
CA GLU A 175 -22.68 -4.39 19.01
C GLU A 175 -21.76 -3.42 18.24
N ILE A 176 -20.50 -3.27 18.69
CA ILE A 176 -19.46 -2.55 17.96
C ILE A 176 -18.43 -3.54 17.44
N ILE A 177 -18.30 -3.62 16.12
CA ILE A 177 -17.33 -4.44 15.42
C ILE A 177 -16.04 -3.62 15.26
N LEU A 178 -15.04 -3.94 16.08
CA LEU A 178 -13.73 -3.28 16.04
C LEU A 178 -12.93 -3.65 14.79
N ASN A 179 -12.88 -4.93 14.43
CA ASN A 179 -12.07 -5.39 13.31
C ASN A 179 -12.96 -6.05 12.26
N PRO A 180 -13.66 -5.27 11.44
CA PRO A 180 -14.23 -5.83 10.23
C PRO A 180 -13.09 -6.25 9.29
N ASP A 181 -13.31 -7.25 8.43
CA ASP A 181 -12.28 -7.98 7.64
C ASP A 181 -11.34 -7.11 6.76
N PHE A 182 -11.55 -5.79 6.71
CA PHE A 182 -10.78 -4.79 5.99
C PHE A 182 -9.84 -3.92 6.84
N GLN A 183 -9.86 -4.01 8.17
CA GLN A 183 -9.04 -3.15 9.03
C GLN A 183 -7.72 -3.80 9.48
N ARG A 184 -6.71 -2.95 9.67
CA ARG A 184 -5.31 -3.35 9.88
C ARG A 184 -5.04 -3.85 11.29
N ASN A 185 -3.91 -4.56 11.43
CA ASN A 185 -3.28 -4.85 12.71
C ASN A 185 -3.08 -3.57 13.55
N LEU A 186 -3.05 -3.73 14.87
CA LEU A 186 -2.76 -2.66 15.82
C LEU A 186 -1.33 -2.15 15.60
N VAL A 187 -1.16 -0.87 15.27
CA VAL A 187 0.13 -0.26 14.90
C VAL A 187 0.65 0.76 15.90
N TRP A 188 -0.15 1.13 16.90
CA TRP A 188 0.32 2.00 17.98
C TRP A 188 1.27 1.24 18.88
N ASP A 189 2.47 1.80 19.06
CA ASP A 189 3.45 1.33 20.05
C ASP A 189 2.91 1.51 21.49
N PRO A 190 3.49 0.79 22.47
CA PRO A 190 3.05 0.86 23.87
C PRO A 190 3.05 2.26 24.48
N VAL A 191 3.97 3.14 24.07
CA VAL A 191 4.07 4.51 24.61
C VAL A 191 2.89 5.34 24.10
N ARG A 192 2.59 5.29 22.80
CA ARG A 192 1.45 6.01 22.21
C ARG A 192 0.11 5.54 22.80
N ARG A 193 -0.03 4.24 23.05
CA ARG A 193 -1.20 3.67 23.74
C ARG A 193 -1.32 4.21 25.17
N SER A 194 -0.21 4.26 25.91
CA SER A 194 -0.19 4.77 27.29
C SER A 194 -0.51 6.27 27.37
N ARG A 195 0.02 7.07 26.43
CA ARG A 195 -0.28 8.52 26.32
C ARG A 195 -1.76 8.82 26.04
N LEU A 196 -2.47 7.94 25.32
CA LEU A 196 -3.93 8.07 25.17
C LEU A 196 -4.62 7.94 26.54
N ILE A 197 -4.27 6.91 27.31
CA ILE A 197 -4.85 6.68 28.64
C ILE A 197 -4.53 7.87 29.56
N GLU A 198 -3.29 8.35 29.55
CA GLU A 198 -2.88 9.53 30.29
C GLU A 198 -3.69 10.77 29.91
N SER A 199 -3.88 11.01 28.61
CA SER A 199 -4.71 12.14 28.12
C SER A 199 -6.13 12.08 28.69
N MET A 200 -6.75 10.90 28.70
CA MET A 200 -8.11 10.72 29.23
C MET A 200 -8.15 10.88 30.76
N LEU A 201 -7.16 10.37 31.49
CA LEU A 201 -7.03 10.59 32.93
C LEU A 201 -6.82 12.07 33.28
N LEU A 202 -6.13 12.82 32.43
CA LEU A 202 -5.95 14.28 32.51
C LEU A 202 -7.18 15.07 32.03
N ARG A 203 -8.25 14.40 31.59
CA ARG A 203 -9.47 15.00 31.02
C ARG A 203 -9.22 15.82 29.76
N ILE A 204 -8.18 15.48 29.01
CA ILE A 204 -7.92 16.03 27.68
C ILE A 204 -8.86 15.32 26.69
N PRO A 205 -9.67 16.07 25.93
CA PRO A 205 -10.59 15.47 24.98
C PRO A 205 -9.82 14.74 23.88
N ILE A 206 -10.24 13.51 23.58
CA ILE A 206 -9.72 12.76 22.43
C ILE A 206 -10.50 13.15 21.16
N PRO A 207 -9.92 12.96 19.96
CA PRO A 207 -10.67 13.19 18.73
C PRO A 207 -11.90 12.28 18.68
N ALA A 208 -12.91 12.68 17.91
CA ALA A 208 -14.15 11.93 17.81
C ALA A 208 -13.94 10.55 17.16
N LEU A 209 -14.89 9.65 17.43
CA LEU A 209 -14.93 8.30 16.89
C LEU A 209 -16.02 8.23 15.81
N TYR A 210 -15.75 7.54 14.70
CA TYR A 210 -16.67 7.44 13.58
C TYR A 210 -17.07 6.00 13.33
N PHE A 211 -18.37 5.77 13.11
CA PHE A 211 -18.95 4.45 12.93
C PHE A 211 -19.87 4.39 11.72
N ASP A 212 -19.87 3.25 11.04
CA ASP A 212 -20.89 2.87 10.09
C ASP A 212 -21.99 2.12 10.82
N GLY A 213 -23.20 2.68 10.84
CA GLY A 213 -24.39 1.94 11.30
C GLY A 213 -24.73 0.89 10.25
N ILE A 214 -24.32 -0.36 10.49
CA ILE A 214 -24.64 -1.49 9.62
C ILE A 214 -26.15 -1.73 9.67
N ASP A 215 -26.70 -1.77 10.89
CA ASP A 215 -28.12 -1.79 11.18
C ASP A 215 -28.41 -0.94 12.42
N SER A 216 -29.65 -0.96 12.93
CA SER A 216 -30.06 -0.13 14.08
C SER A 216 -29.30 -0.44 15.37
N ASN A 217 -28.70 -1.63 15.49
CA ASN A 217 -28.10 -2.14 16.72
C ASN A 217 -26.62 -2.52 16.57
N LYS A 218 -26.09 -2.53 15.34
CA LYS A 218 -24.70 -2.89 15.04
C LYS A 218 -23.95 -1.79 14.31
N TRP A 219 -22.77 -1.48 14.85
CA TRP A 219 -21.88 -0.43 14.35
C TRP A 219 -20.53 -1.03 13.97
N ALA A 220 -19.97 -0.64 12.82
CA ALA A 220 -18.59 -0.93 12.45
C ALA A 220 -17.72 0.32 12.62
N VAL A 221 -16.52 0.17 13.16
CA VAL A 221 -15.59 1.29 13.33
C VAL A 221 -15.08 1.74 11.96
N ILE A 222 -15.11 3.05 11.69
CA ILE A 222 -14.49 3.68 10.50
C ILE A 222 -13.18 4.35 10.91
N ASP A 223 -13.23 5.16 11.96
CA ASP A 223 -12.07 5.82 12.54
C ASP A 223 -12.13 5.70 14.07
N GLY A 224 -10.97 5.45 14.67
CA GLY A 224 -10.85 5.21 16.11
C GLY A 224 -10.41 3.80 16.52
N LEU A 225 -10.10 2.92 15.58
CA LEU A 225 -9.69 1.53 15.86
C LEU A 225 -8.59 1.43 16.93
N GLN A 226 -7.50 2.19 16.76
CA GLN A 226 -6.38 2.15 17.70
C GLN A 226 -6.76 2.66 19.09
N ARG A 227 -7.63 3.68 19.16
CA ARG A 227 -8.13 4.26 20.42
C ARG A 227 -9.03 3.26 21.15
N LEU A 228 -10.01 2.70 20.45
CA LEU A 228 -10.95 1.72 21.00
C LEU A 228 -10.25 0.43 21.42
N SER A 229 -9.31 -0.07 20.61
CA SER A 229 -8.55 -1.27 20.95
C SER A 229 -7.62 -1.03 22.15
N THR A 230 -7.01 0.15 22.25
CA THR A 230 -6.23 0.53 23.42
C THR A 230 -7.08 0.54 24.69
N LEU A 231 -8.28 1.12 24.61
CA LEU A 231 -9.22 1.16 25.73
C LEU A 231 -9.70 -0.25 26.11
N GLN A 232 -10.05 -1.08 25.13
CA GLN A 232 -10.45 -2.46 25.37
C GLN A 232 -9.33 -3.27 26.04
N ASP A 233 -8.11 -3.16 25.53
CA ASP A 233 -6.97 -3.91 26.05
C ASP A 233 -6.55 -3.45 27.46
N PHE A 234 -6.66 -2.15 27.76
CA PHE A 234 -6.30 -1.61 29.07
C PHE A 234 -7.39 -1.83 30.12
N VAL A 235 -8.64 -1.46 29.81
CA VAL A 235 -9.75 -1.42 30.77
C VAL A 235 -10.43 -2.78 30.90
N THR A 236 -10.81 -3.39 29.78
CA THR A 236 -11.55 -4.66 29.78
C THR A 236 -10.60 -5.84 29.95
N LYS A 237 -9.60 -5.98 29.06
CA LYS A 237 -8.73 -7.16 29.05
C LYS A 237 -7.60 -7.08 30.07
N LYS A 238 -7.21 -5.86 30.49
CA LYS A 238 -6.16 -5.59 31.48
C LYS A 238 -4.80 -6.19 31.08
N GLN A 239 -4.50 -6.15 29.79
CA GLN A 239 -3.40 -6.90 29.17
C GLN A 239 -2.08 -6.14 29.02
N PHE A 240 -2.05 -4.82 29.26
CA PHE A 240 -0.79 -4.08 29.19
C PHE A 240 -0.68 -3.01 30.29
N LYS A 241 0.56 -2.74 30.70
CA LYS A 241 0.93 -1.74 31.71
C LYS A 241 1.26 -0.42 31.03
N LEU A 242 0.93 0.69 31.69
CA LEU A 242 1.30 2.02 31.19
C LEU A 242 2.83 2.16 31.14
N THR A 243 3.32 2.82 30.10
CA THR A 243 4.75 3.10 29.86
C THR A 243 4.93 4.45 29.18
N GLY A 244 5.94 5.22 29.58
CA GLY A 244 6.32 6.47 28.89
C GLY A 244 5.32 7.60 29.12
N LEU A 245 4.82 7.69 30.35
CA LEU A 245 3.92 8.75 30.80
C LEU A 245 4.70 10.07 31.03
N GLU A 246 4.09 11.20 30.71
CA GLU A 246 4.76 12.52 30.83
C GLU A 246 4.38 13.27 32.11
N TYR A 247 3.14 13.09 32.59
CA TYR A 247 2.57 13.85 33.71
C TYR A 247 2.18 12.95 34.87
N LEU A 248 1.59 11.78 34.59
CA LEU A 248 1.05 10.86 35.58
C LEU A 248 2.05 9.75 35.92
N VAL A 249 3.27 10.12 36.32
CA VAL A 249 4.34 9.18 36.69
C VAL A 249 3.90 8.19 37.79
N SER A 250 2.95 8.57 38.65
CA SER A 250 2.37 7.69 39.67
C SER A 250 1.51 6.55 39.11
N ALA A 251 1.09 6.64 37.85
CA ALA A 251 0.36 5.61 37.10
C ALA A 251 1.30 4.74 36.24
N GLU A 252 2.59 5.04 36.20
CA GLU A 252 3.58 4.33 35.39
C GLU A 252 3.70 2.86 35.81
N ALA A 253 3.87 1.96 34.85
CA ALA A 253 3.96 0.51 35.03
C ALA A 253 2.75 -0.16 35.73
N LYS A 254 1.60 0.53 35.79
CA LYS A 254 0.35 0.00 36.35
C LYS A 254 -0.61 -0.49 35.25
N THR A 255 -1.33 -1.56 35.56
CA THR A 255 -2.53 -2.02 34.87
C THR A 255 -3.76 -1.26 35.40
N PHE A 256 -4.91 -1.41 34.73
CA PHE A 256 -6.15 -0.76 35.15
C PHE A 256 -6.57 -1.07 36.61
N ASP A 257 -6.40 -2.32 37.04
CA ASP A 257 -6.75 -2.74 38.42
C ASP A 257 -5.80 -2.18 39.48
N GLU A 258 -4.57 -1.84 39.09
CA GLU A 258 -3.55 -1.25 39.97
C GLU A 258 -3.71 0.28 40.09
N LEU A 259 -4.56 0.91 39.26
CA LEU A 259 -4.89 2.32 39.37
C LEU A 259 -5.75 2.60 40.61
N SER A 260 -5.67 3.84 41.11
CA SER A 260 -6.59 4.27 42.17
C SER A 260 -8.04 4.20 41.70
N ARG A 261 -8.99 3.95 42.63
CA ARG A 261 -10.42 3.90 42.29
C ARG A 261 -10.91 5.19 41.62
N GLY A 262 -10.34 6.34 42.00
CA GLY A 262 -10.64 7.63 41.36
C GLY A 262 -10.20 7.70 39.90
N MET A 263 -9.02 7.16 39.56
CA MET A 263 -8.52 7.09 38.19
C MET A 263 -9.30 6.10 37.33
N GLN A 264 -9.63 4.92 37.87
CA GLN A 264 -10.49 3.95 37.18
C GLN A 264 -11.82 4.59 36.80
N ARG A 265 -12.48 5.23 37.77
CA ARG A 265 -13.76 5.90 37.56
C ARG A 265 -13.65 7.06 36.57
N ALA A 266 -12.59 7.87 36.67
CA ALA A 266 -12.35 8.96 35.73
C ALA A 266 -12.25 8.46 34.27
N LEU A 267 -11.56 7.33 34.05
CA LEU A 267 -11.43 6.74 32.73
C LEU A 267 -12.76 6.16 32.22
N GLU A 268 -13.48 5.40 33.05
CA GLU A 268 -14.79 4.81 32.71
C GLU A 268 -15.86 5.86 32.40
N GLU A 269 -15.89 6.96 33.16
CA GLU A 269 -16.83 8.07 33.02
C GLU A 269 -16.41 9.07 31.94
N THR A 270 -15.20 8.95 31.37
CA THR A 270 -14.77 9.85 30.28
C THR A 270 -15.75 9.75 29.12
N ALA A 271 -16.33 10.89 28.75
CA ALA A 271 -17.29 10.98 27.67
C ALA A 271 -16.58 11.13 26.33
N VAL A 272 -16.91 10.27 25.37
CA VAL A 272 -16.36 10.28 24.01
C VAL A 272 -17.44 10.67 23.00
N SER A 273 -17.06 11.50 22.03
CA SER A 273 -17.94 11.93 20.95
C SER A 273 -17.97 10.87 19.85
N LEU A 274 -19.17 10.39 19.50
CA LEU A 274 -19.39 9.42 18.44
C LEU A 274 -20.19 10.06 17.30
N PHE A 275 -19.76 9.77 16.08
CA PHE A 275 -20.47 10.11 14.85
C PHE A 275 -20.88 8.80 14.16
N ILE A 276 -22.18 8.57 14.07
CA ILE A 276 -22.73 7.33 13.51
C ILE A 276 -23.38 7.65 12.18
N ILE A 277 -22.83 7.10 11.11
CA ILE A 277 -23.42 7.25 9.77
C ILE A 277 -24.58 6.27 9.68
N ARG A 278 -25.78 6.79 9.43
CA ARG A 278 -27.00 5.96 9.48
C ARG A 278 -27.00 4.87 8.39
N PRO A 279 -27.63 3.71 8.64
CA PRO A 279 -27.75 2.63 7.65
C PRO A 279 -28.39 3.07 6.34
N ASP A 280 -29.31 4.04 6.38
CA ASP A 280 -30.02 4.57 5.20
C ASP A 280 -29.21 5.59 4.39
N THR A 281 -27.98 5.91 4.82
CA THR A 281 -27.05 6.73 4.04
C THR A 281 -26.58 5.94 2.81
N PRO A 282 -26.70 6.48 1.59
CA PRO A 282 -26.27 5.76 0.39
C PRO A 282 -24.78 5.38 0.41
N PRO A 283 -24.37 4.21 -0.10
CA PRO A 283 -22.97 3.76 -0.09
C PRO A 283 -21.97 4.75 -0.70
N GLU A 284 -22.35 5.46 -1.75
CA GLU A 284 -21.52 6.48 -2.40
C GLU A 284 -21.24 7.68 -1.47
N VAL A 285 -22.21 8.04 -0.63
CA VAL A 285 -22.06 9.09 0.39
C VAL A 285 -21.20 8.55 1.53
N LYS A 286 -21.43 7.31 1.98
CA LYS A 286 -20.58 6.64 2.99
C LYS A 286 -19.11 6.61 2.54
N PHE A 287 -18.84 6.19 1.31
CA PHE A 287 -17.50 6.17 0.71
C PHE A 287 -16.83 7.54 0.81
N THR A 288 -17.53 8.59 0.37
CA THR A 288 -17.01 9.97 0.43
C THR A 288 -16.70 10.43 1.85
N ILE A 289 -17.61 10.11 2.80
CA ILE A 289 -17.41 10.43 4.22
C ILE A 289 -16.18 9.69 4.76
N PHE A 290 -16.03 8.40 4.48
CA PHE A 290 -14.89 7.60 4.95
C PHE A 290 -13.60 8.14 4.35
N TYR A 291 -13.57 8.42 3.05
CA TYR A 291 -12.40 8.95 2.36
C TYR A 291 -11.94 10.29 2.94
N ARG A 292 -12.87 11.19 3.28
CA ARG A 292 -12.56 12.52 3.85
C ARG A 292 -12.14 12.49 5.33
N ILE A 293 -12.72 11.60 6.13
CA ILE A 293 -12.42 11.50 7.57
C ILE A 293 -11.06 10.83 7.82
N ASN A 294 -10.61 9.95 6.92
CA ASN A 294 -9.36 9.19 7.03
C ASN A 294 -8.07 10.03 6.94
N THR A 295 -8.08 11.31 7.32
CA THR A 295 -6.96 12.26 7.22
C THR A 295 -6.06 12.31 8.46
N GLY A 296 -6.48 11.71 9.58
CA GLY A 296 -5.79 11.79 10.88
C GLY A 296 -4.87 10.60 11.26
N GLY A 297 -4.37 9.84 10.28
CA GLY A 297 -3.56 8.64 10.55
C GLY A 297 -3.16 7.86 9.29
N LEU A 298 -3.00 6.55 9.45
CA LEU A 298 -2.64 5.62 8.39
C LEU A 298 -3.85 5.40 7.44
N VAL A 299 -4.06 6.31 6.50
CA VAL A 299 -5.20 6.42 5.56
C VAL A 299 -5.61 5.07 4.94
N LEU A 300 -6.91 4.72 4.96
CA LEU A 300 -7.44 3.59 4.20
C LEU A 300 -7.35 3.85 2.68
N THR A 301 -7.00 2.83 1.89
CA THR A 301 -7.05 2.94 0.42
C THR A 301 -8.50 2.99 -0.04
N ALA A 302 -8.74 3.53 -1.23
CA ALA A 302 -10.07 3.50 -1.86
C ALA A 302 -10.62 2.06 -1.92
N GLN A 303 -9.75 1.08 -2.24
CA GLN A 303 -10.17 -0.31 -2.29
C GLN A 303 -10.49 -0.91 -0.91
N GLU A 304 -9.75 -0.57 0.14
CA GLU A 304 -10.07 -0.96 1.53
C GLU A 304 -11.47 -0.45 1.92
N ILE A 305 -11.82 0.80 1.53
CA ILE A 305 -13.15 1.38 1.77
C ILE A 305 -14.24 0.66 0.94
N ARG A 306 -14.00 0.35 -0.34
CA ARG A 306 -14.99 -0.40 -1.15
C ARG A 306 -15.23 -1.80 -0.60
N HIS A 307 -14.17 -2.48 -0.18
CA HIS A 307 -14.27 -3.79 0.44
C HIS A 307 -15.16 -3.73 1.69
N ALA A 308 -15.00 -2.70 2.52
CA ALA A 308 -15.86 -2.47 3.69
C ALA A 308 -17.35 -2.32 3.33
N LEU A 309 -17.65 -1.48 2.35
CA LEU A 309 -19.01 -1.08 2.00
C LEU A 309 -19.77 -2.12 1.18
N PHE A 310 -19.06 -2.93 0.39
CA PHE A 310 -19.66 -3.85 -0.59
C PHE A 310 -19.31 -5.31 -0.32
N GLN A 311 -19.39 -5.73 0.95
CA GLN A 311 -19.21 -7.12 1.36
C GLN A 311 -20.16 -8.07 0.62
N GLY A 312 -19.68 -9.27 0.26
CA GLY A 312 -20.50 -10.28 -0.39
C GLY A 312 -19.72 -11.17 -1.36
N VAL A 313 -20.37 -11.54 -2.45
CA VAL A 313 -19.78 -12.34 -3.54
C VAL A 313 -18.61 -11.60 -4.17
N ALA A 314 -18.73 -10.28 -4.37
CA ALA A 314 -17.70 -9.45 -4.95
C ALA A 314 -16.39 -9.50 -4.15
N THR A 315 -16.44 -9.27 -2.83
CA THR A 315 -15.23 -9.26 -2.00
C THR A 315 -14.53 -10.61 -1.96
N LYS A 316 -15.30 -11.71 -1.91
CA LYS A 316 -14.77 -13.08 -1.95
C LYS A 316 -14.13 -13.41 -3.29
N LEU A 317 -14.79 -13.07 -4.40
CA LEU A 317 -14.28 -13.30 -5.74
C LEU A 317 -12.98 -12.53 -5.98
N LEU A 318 -12.93 -11.25 -5.59
CA LEU A 318 -11.71 -10.44 -5.75
C LEU A 318 -10.53 -11.04 -4.97
N GLN A 319 -10.77 -11.54 -3.75
CA GLN A 319 -9.75 -12.19 -2.95
C GLN A 319 -9.28 -13.51 -3.59
N GLU A 320 -10.21 -14.33 -4.09
CA GLU A 320 -9.89 -15.59 -4.76
C GLU A 320 -9.03 -15.37 -6.01
N LEU A 321 -9.45 -14.46 -6.89
CA LEU A 321 -8.74 -14.15 -8.13
C LEU A 321 -7.38 -13.49 -7.88
N ALA A 322 -7.28 -12.61 -6.88
CA ALA A 322 -6.00 -12.01 -6.47
C ALA A 322 -5.02 -13.07 -5.91
N GLY A 323 -5.53 -14.14 -5.30
CA GLY A 323 -4.73 -15.28 -4.83
C GLY A 323 -4.47 -16.37 -5.88
N SER A 324 -5.03 -16.25 -7.08
CA SER A 324 -4.90 -17.27 -8.13
C SER A 324 -3.47 -17.37 -8.67
N LYS A 325 -3.09 -18.58 -9.10
CA LYS A 325 -1.77 -18.83 -9.69
C LYS A 325 -1.57 -18.02 -10.97
N GLU A 326 -2.63 -17.85 -11.73
CA GLU A 326 -2.64 -17.13 -13.00
C GLU A 326 -2.35 -15.65 -12.78
N PHE A 327 -3.01 -15.01 -11.80
CA PHE A 327 -2.71 -13.62 -11.42
C PHE A 327 -1.29 -13.46 -10.90
N LEU A 328 -0.89 -14.31 -9.94
CA LEU A 328 0.45 -14.24 -9.34
C LEU A 328 1.55 -14.42 -10.37
N THR A 329 1.40 -15.35 -11.32
CA THR A 329 2.40 -15.57 -12.37
C THR A 329 2.36 -14.51 -13.47
N ALA A 330 1.20 -13.96 -13.83
CA ALA A 330 1.08 -12.90 -14.82
C ALA A 330 1.65 -11.57 -14.30
N THR A 331 1.51 -11.29 -13.00
CA THR A 331 2.09 -10.08 -12.36
C THR A 331 3.52 -10.27 -11.90
N ASP A 332 4.06 -11.48 -12.04
CA ASP A 332 5.37 -11.90 -11.56
C ASP A 332 5.54 -11.63 -10.05
N TYR A 333 4.51 -12.00 -9.27
CA TYR A 333 4.40 -11.82 -7.82
C TYR A 333 4.62 -10.38 -7.33
N GLY A 334 4.54 -9.41 -8.24
CA GLY A 334 4.89 -8.03 -7.95
C GLY A 334 3.78 -7.18 -7.35
N VAL A 335 2.61 -7.76 -7.06
CA VAL A 335 1.49 -7.04 -6.46
C VAL A 335 1.21 -7.61 -5.07
N SER A 336 1.33 -6.75 -4.05
CA SER A 336 0.99 -7.10 -2.68
C SER A 336 -0.52 -6.96 -2.44
N ASP A 337 -1.13 -7.91 -1.71
CA ASP A 337 -2.52 -7.79 -1.27
C ASP A 337 -2.65 -7.18 0.14
N THR A 338 -1.55 -6.80 0.79
CA THR A 338 -1.56 -6.24 2.17
C THR A 338 -2.42 -4.97 2.28
N ARG A 339 -2.49 -4.17 1.21
CA ARG A 339 -3.31 -2.94 1.11
C ARG A 339 -4.44 -3.07 0.08
N MET A 340 -4.78 -4.32 -0.27
CA MET A 340 -5.77 -4.69 -1.28
C MET A 340 -5.47 -4.20 -2.71
N ASP A 341 -4.20 -3.90 -3.04
CA ASP A 341 -3.83 -3.49 -4.39
C ASP A 341 -4.06 -4.60 -5.42
N ALA A 342 -3.81 -5.86 -5.06
CA ALA A 342 -4.12 -7.01 -5.90
C ALA A 342 -5.62 -7.08 -6.21
N ARG A 343 -6.47 -6.98 -5.18
CA ARG A 343 -7.93 -6.93 -5.35
C ARG A 343 -8.39 -5.75 -6.20
N GLU A 344 -7.73 -4.60 -6.11
CA GLU A 344 -8.07 -3.46 -6.96
C GLU A 344 -7.70 -3.71 -8.44
N CYS A 345 -6.54 -4.31 -8.73
CA CYS A 345 -6.19 -4.72 -10.09
C CYS A 345 -7.26 -5.65 -10.69
N VAL A 346 -7.66 -6.67 -9.93
CA VAL A 346 -8.73 -7.60 -10.33
C VAL A 346 -10.03 -6.84 -10.56
N LEU A 347 -10.44 -5.98 -9.63
CA LEU A 347 -11.69 -5.22 -9.75
C LEU A 347 -11.70 -4.32 -10.99
N ARG A 348 -10.58 -3.63 -11.28
CA ARG A 348 -10.47 -2.79 -12.47
C ARG A 348 -10.59 -3.61 -13.76
N TYR A 349 -9.96 -4.78 -13.84
CA TYR A 349 -10.19 -5.68 -14.97
C TYR A 349 -11.66 -6.07 -15.10
N LEU A 350 -12.26 -6.58 -14.02
CA LEU A 350 -13.65 -7.06 -14.05
C LEU A 350 -14.63 -5.94 -14.41
N ALA A 351 -14.43 -4.74 -13.89
CA ALA A 351 -15.27 -3.58 -14.22
C ALA A 351 -15.25 -3.28 -15.73
N PHE A 352 -14.08 -3.29 -16.36
CA PHE A 352 -13.95 -3.06 -17.81
C PHE A 352 -14.26 -4.28 -18.68
N ASN A 353 -14.34 -5.47 -18.08
CA ASN A 353 -14.80 -6.69 -18.73
C ASN A 353 -16.34 -6.74 -18.76
N ILE A 354 -16.99 -6.32 -17.67
CA ILE A 354 -18.46 -6.23 -17.56
C ILE A 354 -18.98 -5.05 -18.38
N HIS A 355 -18.36 -3.88 -18.24
CA HIS A 355 -18.73 -2.65 -18.93
C HIS A 355 -17.61 -2.22 -19.87
N ARG A 356 -17.90 -2.06 -21.17
CA ARG A 356 -16.83 -1.73 -22.13
C ARG A 356 -16.24 -0.36 -21.81
N TYR A 357 -14.95 -0.16 -22.05
CA TYR A 357 -14.30 1.14 -21.84
C TYR A 357 -14.96 2.29 -22.63
N THR A 358 -15.66 1.98 -23.73
CA THR A 358 -16.46 2.94 -24.51
C THR A 358 -17.71 3.44 -23.79
N GLU A 359 -18.22 2.68 -22.82
CA GLU A 359 -19.40 2.98 -21.99
C GLU A 359 -19.01 3.77 -20.73
N TYR A 360 -17.72 3.84 -20.40
CA TYR A 360 -17.22 4.71 -19.33
C TYR A 360 -17.47 6.17 -19.69
N ALA A 361 -18.52 6.76 -19.12
CA ALA A 361 -19.03 8.07 -19.53
C ALA A 361 -18.66 9.21 -18.57
N LYS A 362 -18.46 8.92 -17.28
CA LYS A 362 -18.11 9.91 -16.25
C LYS A 362 -16.68 9.71 -15.78
N PRO A 363 -15.89 10.77 -15.54
CA PRO A 363 -14.52 10.67 -15.04
C PRO A 363 -14.50 10.38 -13.52
N ASP A 364 -15.18 9.32 -13.09
CA ASP A 364 -15.30 8.92 -11.69
C ASP A 364 -15.06 7.41 -11.57
N LEU A 365 -13.78 7.05 -11.46
CA LEU A 365 -13.37 5.66 -11.34
C LEU A 365 -13.82 5.06 -10.00
N ASN A 366 -13.86 5.86 -8.94
CA ASN A 366 -14.30 5.39 -7.62
C ASN A 366 -15.74 4.91 -7.63
N SER A 367 -16.65 5.72 -8.19
CA SER A 367 -18.05 5.36 -8.32
C SER A 367 -18.24 4.20 -9.29
N PHE A 368 -17.50 4.16 -10.41
CA PHE A 368 -17.57 3.07 -11.39
C PHE A 368 -17.15 1.71 -10.79
N LEU A 369 -16.05 1.66 -10.04
CA LEU A 369 -15.62 0.44 -9.37
C LEU A 369 -16.58 0.05 -8.23
N SER A 370 -17.14 1.03 -7.51
CA SER A 370 -18.13 0.79 -6.45
C SER A 370 -19.45 0.23 -7.01
N SER A 371 -19.96 0.77 -8.11
CA SER A 371 -21.16 0.26 -8.78
C SER A 371 -20.95 -1.14 -9.31
N THR A 372 -19.75 -1.42 -9.84
CA THR A 372 -19.38 -2.77 -10.29
C THR A 372 -19.43 -3.77 -9.15
N MET A 373 -18.86 -3.45 -7.97
CA MET A 373 -18.95 -4.36 -6.81
C MET A 373 -20.39 -4.61 -6.37
N LYS A 374 -21.23 -3.57 -6.39
CA LYS A 374 -22.66 -3.70 -6.09
C LYS A 374 -23.38 -4.61 -7.09
N GLU A 375 -23.09 -4.46 -8.37
CA GLU A 375 -23.64 -5.31 -9.42
C GLU A 375 -23.21 -6.77 -9.26
N MET A 376 -21.91 -7.01 -9.06
CA MET A 376 -21.34 -8.34 -8.82
C MET A 376 -21.98 -9.05 -7.62
N ASN A 377 -22.29 -8.32 -6.55
CA ASN A 377 -23.00 -8.88 -5.39
C ASN A 377 -24.44 -9.34 -5.71
N ALA A 378 -25.04 -8.82 -6.78
CA ALA A 378 -26.38 -9.19 -7.24
C ALA A 378 -26.36 -10.14 -8.45
N MET A 379 -25.18 -10.50 -8.97
CA MET A 379 -25.06 -11.40 -10.11
C MET A 379 -25.39 -12.85 -9.74
N ALA A 380 -25.97 -13.59 -10.68
CA ALA A 380 -26.15 -15.03 -10.55
C ALA A 380 -24.81 -15.78 -10.63
N ASP A 381 -24.69 -16.90 -9.91
CA ASP A 381 -23.47 -17.71 -9.82
C ASP A 381 -22.89 -18.09 -11.20
N SER A 382 -23.74 -18.36 -12.20
CA SER A 382 -23.30 -18.69 -13.56
C SER A 382 -22.51 -17.56 -14.23
N HIS A 383 -22.89 -16.30 -14.00
CA HIS A 383 -22.15 -15.14 -14.51
C HIS A 383 -20.83 -14.96 -13.77
N ILE A 384 -20.82 -15.20 -12.45
CA ILE A 384 -19.59 -15.17 -11.64
C ILE A 384 -18.57 -16.20 -12.14
N VAL A 385 -19.01 -17.43 -12.44
CA VAL A 385 -18.15 -18.46 -13.05
C VAL A 385 -17.59 -17.99 -14.40
N GLY A 386 -18.40 -17.32 -15.22
CA GLY A 386 -17.94 -16.72 -16.47
C GLY A 386 -16.84 -15.66 -16.28
N LEU A 387 -16.95 -14.84 -15.24
CA LEU A 387 -15.92 -13.85 -14.87
C LEU A 387 -14.61 -14.52 -14.44
N VAL A 388 -14.68 -15.61 -13.66
CA VAL A 388 -13.50 -16.39 -13.26
C VAL A 388 -12.77 -16.94 -14.48
N VAL A 389 -13.51 -17.55 -15.43
CA VAL A 389 -12.93 -18.10 -16.66
C VAL A 389 -12.28 -16.99 -17.49
N SER A 390 -12.99 -15.89 -17.69
CA SER A 390 -12.50 -14.73 -18.46
C SER A 390 -11.22 -14.15 -17.85
N PHE A 391 -11.19 -13.96 -16.54
CA PHE A 391 -10.00 -13.48 -15.83
C PHE A 391 -8.81 -14.42 -15.98
N THR A 392 -9.05 -15.73 -15.81
CA THR A 392 -8.01 -16.77 -15.93
C THR A 392 -7.39 -16.76 -17.32
N GLU A 393 -8.21 -16.66 -18.37
CA GLU A 393 -7.76 -16.53 -19.76
C GLU A 393 -6.99 -15.23 -20.00
N ALA A 394 -7.48 -14.10 -19.49
CA ALA A 394 -6.84 -12.80 -19.62
C ALA A 394 -5.44 -12.80 -18.97
N MET A 395 -5.29 -13.36 -17.77
CA MET A 395 -3.99 -13.49 -17.10
C MET A 395 -3.04 -14.42 -17.86
N THR A 396 -3.55 -15.53 -18.37
CA THR A 396 -2.76 -16.46 -19.19
C THR A 396 -2.26 -15.78 -20.46
N ARG A 397 -3.13 -15.06 -21.17
CA ARG A 397 -2.78 -14.28 -22.37
C ARG A 397 -1.73 -13.22 -22.07
N ALA A 398 -1.93 -12.42 -21.02
CA ALA A 398 -0.98 -11.39 -20.63
C ALA A 398 0.41 -11.99 -20.34
N ARG A 399 0.47 -13.13 -19.64
CA ARG A 399 1.73 -13.82 -19.35
C ARG A 399 2.41 -14.35 -20.61
N GLU A 400 1.68 -15.02 -21.49
CA GLU A 400 2.24 -15.62 -22.72
C GLU A 400 2.72 -14.57 -23.72
N VAL A 401 2.02 -13.42 -23.78
CA VAL A 401 2.27 -12.36 -24.77
C VAL A 401 3.25 -11.32 -24.25
N LEU A 402 3.03 -10.77 -23.05
CA LEU A 402 3.83 -9.68 -22.49
C LEU A 402 4.96 -10.17 -21.58
N GLY A 403 4.85 -11.41 -21.07
CA GLY A 403 5.87 -12.03 -20.23
C GLY A 403 6.25 -11.16 -19.03
N ARG A 404 7.56 -10.95 -18.83
CA ARG A 404 8.09 -10.16 -17.72
C ARG A 404 7.67 -8.67 -17.74
N PHE A 405 7.14 -8.17 -18.85
CA PHE A 405 6.68 -6.79 -19.02
C PHE A 405 5.18 -6.64 -18.80
N ALA A 406 4.46 -7.75 -18.51
CA ALA A 406 3.04 -7.72 -18.24
C ALA A 406 2.72 -6.65 -17.19
N PHE A 407 1.86 -5.70 -17.62
CA PHE A 407 1.32 -4.64 -16.79
C PHE A 407 2.34 -3.67 -16.19
N ARG A 408 3.52 -3.54 -16.81
CA ARG A 408 4.62 -2.70 -16.31
C ARG A 408 5.07 -1.72 -17.38
N LYS A 409 5.42 -0.50 -16.95
CA LYS A 409 6.23 0.40 -17.78
C LYS A 409 7.63 -0.18 -17.87
N PHE A 410 8.27 -0.08 -19.03
CA PHE A 410 9.64 -0.53 -19.21
C PHE A 410 10.33 0.31 -20.28
N ASN A 411 11.65 0.34 -20.24
CA ASN A 411 12.45 0.99 -21.26
C ASN A 411 12.81 -0.04 -22.36
N PRO A 412 12.45 0.21 -23.63
CA PRO A 412 12.69 -0.72 -24.73
C PRO A 412 14.18 -0.98 -25.02
N TYR A 413 15.09 -0.07 -24.71
CA TYR A 413 16.53 -0.28 -24.96
C TYR A 413 17.20 -1.09 -23.86
N SER A 414 17.04 -0.66 -22.60
CA SER A 414 17.65 -1.31 -21.43
C SER A 414 16.90 -2.54 -20.96
N GLN A 415 15.65 -2.74 -21.41
CA GLN A 415 14.74 -3.81 -20.97
C GLN A 415 14.45 -3.76 -19.46
N ARG A 416 14.77 -2.63 -18.80
CA ARG A 416 14.47 -2.40 -17.39
C ARG A 416 12.98 -2.12 -17.24
N ARG A 417 12.34 -2.82 -16.30
CA ARG A 417 10.90 -2.72 -16.00
C ARG A 417 10.66 -2.02 -14.66
N GLY A 418 9.53 -1.32 -14.57
CA GLY A 418 9.02 -0.71 -13.35
C GLY A 418 8.08 -1.63 -12.55
N PRO A 419 7.46 -1.10 -11.48
CA PRO A 419 6.40 -1.78 -10.73
C PRO A 419 5.17 -2.05 -11.61
N VAL A 420 4.26 -2.90 -11.14
CA VAL A 420 2.97 -3.12 -11.82
C VAL A 420 2.17 -1.83 -11.81
N ASN A 421 1.49 -1.53 -12.90
CA ASN A 421 0.66 -0.34 -13.03
C ASN A 421 -0.80 -0.75 -13.24
N LYS A 422 -1.71 -0.26 -12.39
CA LYS A 422 -3.14 -0.61 -12.42
C LYS A 422 -3.82 -0.26 -13.75
N ALA A 423 -3.46 0.88 -14.36
CA ALA A 423 -4.00 1.32 -15.64
C ALA A 423 -3.50 0.46 -16.81
N LEU A 424 -2.24 0.01 -16.78
CA LEU A 424 -1.75 -1.01 -17.72
C LEU A 424 -2.41 -2.36 -17.48
N PHE A 425 -2.64 -2.73 -16.21
CA PHE A 425 -3.30 -3.97 -15.85
C PHE A 425 -4.66 -4.07 -16.50
N GLU A 426 -5.54 -3.11 -16.22
CA GLU A 426 -6.92 -3.13 -16.72
C GLU A 426 -7.02 -3.04 -18.25
N SER A 427 -6.16 -2.26 -18.91
CA SER A 427 -6.25 -2.06 -20.36
C SER A 427 -5.74 -3.30 -21.10
N TRP A 428 -4.53 -3.76 -20.81
CA TRP A 428 -3.93 -4.89 -21.53
C TRP A 428 -4.64 -6.21 -21.26
N SER A 429 -5.10 -6.45 -20.02
CA SER A 429 -5.82 -7.69 -19.71
C SER A 429 -7.17 -7.78 -20.45
N ASN A 430 -7.87 -6.67 -20.63
CA ASN A 430 -9.11 -6.63 -21.42
C ASN A 430 -8.85 -6.66 -22.93
N VAL A 431 -7.87 -5.90 -23.43
CA VAL A 431 -7.56 -5.83 -24.87
C VAL A 431 -7.12 -7.17 -25.43
N LEU A 432 -6.20 -7.87 -24.76
CA LEU A 432 -5.68 -9.15 -25.24
C LEU A 432 -6.76 -10.24 -25.33
N GLN A 433 -7.85 -10.10 -24.60
CA GLN A 433 -8.98 -11.04 -24.63
C GLN A 433 -9.76 -10.97 -25.95
N GLY A 434 -9.72 -9.84 -26.66
CA GLY A 434 -10.40 -9.64 -27.94
C GLY A 434 -9.74 -10.32 -29.14
N TYR A 435 -8.56 -10.93 -28.97
CA TYR A 435 -7.75 -11.50 -30.06
C TYR A 435 -7.49 -13.00 -29.84
N ASP A 436 -7.17 -13.74 -30.91
CA ASP A 436 -6.77 -15.14 -30.79
C ASP A 436 -5.39 -15.31 -30.12
N LEU A 437 -5.27 -16.29 -29.21
CA LEU A 437 -4.06 -16.48 -28.40
C LEU A 437 -2.88 -16.96 -29.25
N GLU A 438 -3.09 -17.86 -30.20
CA GLU A 438 -1.98 -18.38 -31.01
C GLU A 438 -1.42 -17.28 -31.92
N ARG A 439 -2.30 -16.49 -32.53
CA ARG A 439 -1.87 -15.31 -33.31
C ARG A 439 -1.13 -14.27 -32.47
N LEU A 440 -1.57 -14.04 -31.23
CA LEU A 440 -0.86 -13.17 -30.29
C LEU A 440 0.54 -13.71 -29.96
N LYS A 441 0.68 -15.01 -29.72
CA LYS A 441 1.96 -15.66 -29.40
C LYS A 441 2.95 -15.58 -30.57
N GLU A 442 2.48 -15.80 -31.79
CA GLU A 442 3.30 -15.67 -33.01
C GLU A 442 3.86 -14.25 -33.17
N ARG A 443 3.03 -13.24 -32.86
CA ARG A 443 3.36 -11.81 -33.04
C ARG A 443 3.84 -11.12 -31.77
N LYS A 444 4.08 -11.85 -30.67
CA LYS A 444 4.41 -11.27 -29.35
C LYS A 444 5.59 -10.29 -29.37
N HIS A 445 6.60 -10.56 -30.20
CA HIS A 445 7.77 -9.69 -30.32
C HIS A 445 7.42 -8.31 -30.92
N LEU A 446 6.51 -8.26 -31.90
CA LEU A 446 6.01 -7.01 -32.47
C LEU A 446 5.14 -6.27 -31.45
N ILE A 447 4.30 -6.98 -30.71
CA ILE A 447 3.45 -6.40 -29.66
C ILE A 447 4.31 -5.75 -28.56
N ILE A 448 5.30 -6.47 -28.03
CA ILE A 448 6.20 -5.92 -26.99
C ILE A 448 7.00 -4.73 -27.54
N LYS A 449 7.47 -4.82 -28.78
CA LYS A 449 8.19 -3.71 -29.42
C LYS A 449 7.31 -2.46 -29.55
N GLY A 450 6.11 -2.60 -30.12
CA GLY A 450 5.15 -1.50 -30.27
C GLY A 450 4.71 -0.93 -28.92
N PHE A 451 4.56 -1.78 -27.90
CA PHE A 451 4.28 -1.34 -26.55
C PHE A 451 5.42 -0.49 -25.96
N GLY A 452 6.67 -0.95 -26.09
CA GLY A 452 7.84 -0.18 -25.65
C GLY A 452 7.99 1.15 -26.38
N GLU A 453 7.80 1.15 -27.70
CA GLU A 453 7.84 2.37 -28.53
C GLU A 453 6.75 3.36 -28.14
N ALA A 454 5.51 2.90 -27.90
CA ALA A 454 4.41 3.76 -27.47
C ALA A 454 4.68 4.40 -26.10
N LEU A 455 5.30 3.68 -25.16
CA LEU A 455 5.67 4.24 -23.86
C LEU A 455 6.67 5.40 -23.96
N GLU A 456 7.57 5.38 -24.94
CA GLU A 456 8.57 6.44 -25.12
C GLU A 456 8.10 7.58 -26.03
N THR A 457 7.38 7.25 -27.11
CA THR A 457 7.08 8.21 -28.18
C THR A 457 5.70 8.84 -28.06
N ASN A 458 4.75 8.15 -27.41
CA ASN A 458 3.39 8.64 -27.23
C ASN A 458 3.21 9.25 -25.83
N ALA A 459 3.47 10.56 -25.73
CA ALA A 459 3.37 11.29 -24.47
C ALA A 459 1.95 11.27 -23.86
N GLU A 460 0.90 11.19 -24.68
CA GLU A 460 -0.48 11.10 -24.19
C GLU A 460 -0.78 9.73 -23.58
N TYR A 461 -0.31 8.66 -24.23
CA TYR A 461 -0.38 7.31 -23.67
C TYR A 461 0.41 7.22 -22.36
N ALA A 462 1.66 7.65 -22.32
CA ALA A 462 2.47 7.63 -21.10
C ALA A 462 1.83 8.43 -19.93
N ARG A 463 1.22 9.59 -20.24
CA ARG A 463 0.49 10.40 -19.25
C ARG A 463 -0.76 9.68 -18.74
N SER A 464 -1.52 9.05 -19.63
CA SER A 464 -2.75 8.30 -19.29
C SER A 464 -2.53 7.14 -18.32
N LEU A 465 -1.27 6.68 -18.19
CA LEU A 465 -0.83 5.63 -17.29
C LEU A 465 -0.23 6.14 -15.96
N SER A 466 -0.04 7.45 -15.80
CA SER A 466 0.74 8.01 -14.68
C SER A 466 -0.05 9.02 -13.84
N ALA A 467 -0.94 9.78 -14.46
CA ALA A 467 -1.71 10.84 -13.79
C ALA A 467 -3.15 10.89 -14.33
N GLY A 468 -4.11 11.19 -13.45
CA GLY A 468 -5.52 11.32 -13.82
C GLY A 468 -6.08 10.05 -14.47
N THR A 469 -5.68 8.87 -13.99
CA THR A 469 -6.02 7.58 -14.61
C THR A 469 -7.52 7.32 -14.63
N GLY A 470 -8.29 7.90 -13.71
CA GLY A 470 -9.76 7.87 -13.73
C GLY A 470 -10.41 8.81 -14.75
N GLY A 471 -9.66 9.71 -15.40
CA GLY A 471 -10.20 10.66 -16.36
C GLY A 471 -10.69 9.99 -17.65
N LEU A 472 -11.84 10.43 -18.17
CA LEU A 472 -12.47 9.88 -19.38
C LEU A 472 -11.50 9.75 -20.57
N ARG A 473 -10.72 10.80 -20.84
CA ARG A 473 -9.74 10.81 -21.93
C ARG A 473 -8.60 9.83 -21.66
N ALA A 474 -8.12 9.75 -20.43
CA ALA A 474 -7.04 8.83 -20.07
C ALA A 474 -7.46 7.36 -20.22
N VAL A 475 -8.71 7.02 -19.82
CA VAL A 475 -9.27 5.68 -20.00
C VAL A 475 -9.36 5.32 -21.47
N LYS A 476 -9.99 6.15 -22.28
CA LYS A 476 -10.09 5.88 -23.73
C LYS A 476 -8.72 5.74 -24.38
N GLN A 477 -7.81 6.67 -24.10
CA GLN A 477 -6.47 6.69 -24.69
C GLN A 477 -5.70 5.39 -24.43
N ARG A 478 -5.68 4.88 -23.18
CA ARG A 478 -4.90 3.68 -22.86
C ARG A 478 -5.48 2.40 -23.47
N PHE A 479 -6.80 2.29 -23.61
CA PHE A 479 -7.44 1.15 -24.24
C PHE A 479 -7.31 1.20 -25.77
N GLU A 480 -7.51 2.37 -26.37
CA GLU A 480 -7.37 2.57 -27.82
C GLU A 480 -5.93 2.34 -28.28
N GLU A 481 -4.93 2.85 -27.55
CA GLU A 481 -3.53 2.65 -27.90
C GLU A 481 -3.11 1.19 -27.76
N ALA A 482 -3.52 0.50 -26.68
CA ALA A 482 -3.26 -0.93 -26.53
C ALA A 482 -3.90 -1.76 -27.67
N ASN A 483 -5.16 -1.46 -28.04
CA ASN A 483 -5.82 -2.09 -29.18
C ASN A 483 -5.08 -1.82 -30.49
N ARG A 484 -4.64 -0.58 -30.73
CA ARG A 484 -3.88 -0.19 -31.92
C ARG A 484 -2.58 -0.99 -32.04
N ILE A 485 -1.80 -1.07 -30.95
CA ILE A 485 -0.55 -1.84 -30.93
C ILE A 485 -0.80 -3.31 -31.29
N VAL A 486 -1.81 -3.93 -30.69
CA VAL A 486 -2.13 -5.33 -30.96
C VAL A 486 -2.64 -5.52 -32.39
N ALA A 487 -3.51 -4.64 -32.88
CA ALA A 487 -4.02 -4.69 -34.25
C ALA A 487 -2.90 -4.53 -35.29
N ASP A 488 -2.01 -3.54 -35.13
CA ASP A 488 -0.90 -3.26 -36.03
C ASP A 488 0.12 -4.42 -36.07
N ALA A 489 0.36 -5.09 -34.93
CA ALA A 489 1.27 -6.22 -34.86
C ALA A 489 0.70 -7.51 -35.49
N ILE A 490 -0.62 -7.60 -35.56
CA ILE A 490 -1.36 -8.80 -35.99
C ILE A 490 -1.79 -8.70 -37.44
N ALA A 491 -2.03 -7.49 -37.96
CA ALA A 491 -2.31 -7.20 -39.37
C ALA A 491 -1.25 -7.84 -40.28
#